data_AF-A0AAN0N2N6-F1
#
_entry.id   AF-A0AAN0N2N6-F1
#
_cell.length_a   1.000
_cell.length_b   1.000
_cell.length_c   1.000
_cell.angle_alpha   90.00
_cell.angle_beta   90.00
_cell.angle_gamma   90.00
#
_symmetry.space_group_name_H-M   'P 1'
#
loop_
_entity.id
_entity.type
_entity.pdbx_description
1 polymer ?
#
loop_
_entity_poly.entity_id
_entity_poly.type
_entity_poly.pdbx_seq_one_letter_code
_entity_poly.pdbx_strand_id
1 'polypeptide(L)'
;MSEFQLMAIAVVAAVIGGAIAARLAKIEVWKGVLVGGCAAVAAVLASFAPGVDRSLSMPMAGLIAAGISGSAVGLTPARTANIAIGAALPPLLGFVLMEMGL
;
A
#
# COMPACT_ATOMS: atom_id res chain seq x y z
N MET A 1 -15.34 14.91 -4.23
CA MET A 1 -15.27 13.46 -4.52
C MET A 1 -15.91 12.72 -3.37
N SER A 2 -16.61 11.61 -3.62
CA SER A 2 -17.08 10.76 -2.52
C SER A 2 -15.89 10.06 -1.84
N GLU A 3 -16.00 9.73 -0.55
CA GLU A 3 -14.95 9.01 0.19
C GLU A 3 -14.52 7.72 -0.51
N PHE A 4 -15.47 7.01 -1.14
CA PHE A 4 -15.20 5.82 -1.93
C PHE A 4 -14.32 6.07 -3.15
N GLN A 5 -14.45 7.22 -3.82
CA GLN A 5 -13.59 7.58 -4.95
C GLN A 5 -12.16 7.87 -4.49
N LEU A 6 -12.00 8.60 -3.38
CA LEU A 6 -10.68 8.88 -2.80
C LEU A 6 -9.98 7.59 -2.36
N MET A 7 -10.72 6.67 -1.73
CA MET A 7 -10.20 5.37 -1.33
C MET A 7 -9.79 4.52 -2.53
N ALA A 8 -10.58 4.51 -3.60
CA ALA A 8 -10.24 3.81 -4.84
C ALA A 8 -8.96 4.39 -5.49
N ILE A 9 -8.82 5.72 -5.53
CA ILE A 9 -7.62 6.38 -6.05
C ILE A 9 -6.41 6.04 -5.18
N ALA A 10 -6.54 6.05 -3.86
CA ALA A 10 -5.47 5.68 -2.93
C ALA A 10 -5.01 4.22 -3.15
N VAL A 11 -5.94 3.28 -3.37
CA VAL A 11 -5.61 1.89 -3.70
C VAL A 11 -4.84 1.82 -5.02
N VAL A 12 -5.31 2.48 -6.06
CA VAL A 12 -4.63 2.50 -7.37
C VAL A 12 -3.23 3.12 -7.26
N ALA A 13 -3.11 4.24 -6.54
CA ALA A 13 -1.84 4.91 -6.29
C ALA A 13 -0.87 4.01 -5.52
N ALA A 14 -1.36 3.23 -4.55
CA ALA A 14 -0.55 2.27 -3.81
C ALA A 14 -0.05 1.12 -4.69
N VAL A 15 -0.90 0.58 -5.56
CA VAL A 15 -0.51 -0.46 -6.52
C VAL A 15 0.56 0.06 -7.50
N ILE A 16 0.37 1.27 -8.03
CA ILE A 16 1.34 1.93 -8.91
C ILE A 16 2.66 2.18 -8.16
N GLY A 17 2.59 2.67 -6.92
CA GLY A 17 3.75 2.86 -6.06
C GLY A 17 4.54 1.59 -5.82
N GLY A 18 3.86 0.48 -5.52
CA GLY A 18 4.46 -0.84 -5.37
C GLY A 18 5.12 -1.34 -6.65
N ALA A 19 4.50 -1.12 -7.81
CA ALA A 19 5.04 -1.46 -9.12
C ALA A 19 6.31 -0.65 -9.47
N ILE A 20 6.28 0.66 -9.23
CA ILE A 20 7.43 1.55 -9.43
C ILE A 20 8.58 1.14 -8.50
N ALA A 21 8.30 0.92 -7.22
CA ALA A 21 9.30 0.52 -6.26
C ALA A 21 9.92 -0.85 -6.56
N ALA A 22 9.13 -1.81 -7.04
CA ALA A 22 9.67 -3.08 -7.53
C ALA A 22 10.65 -2.85 -8.70
N ARG A 23 10.28 -1.98 -9.66
CA ARG A 23 11.16 -1.64 -10.78
C ARG A 23 12.46 -0.98 -10.31
N LEU A 24 12.39 -0.03 -9.38
CA LEU A 24 13.56 0.64 -8.80
C LEU A 24 14.45 -0.33 -8.01
N ALA A 25 13.85 -1.31 -7.33
CA ALA A 25 14.55 -2.34 -6.57
C ALA A 25 15.06 -3.51 -7.44
N LYS A 26 14.95 -3.42 -8.78
CA LYS A 26 15.31 -4.50 -9.73
C LYS A 26 14.56 -5.82 -9.45
N ILE A 27 13.30 -5.70 -9.04
CA ILE A 27 12.36 -6.80 -8.82
C ILE A 27 11.37 -6.81 -10.00
N GLU A 28 10.82 -7.99 -10.32
CA GLU A 28 9.73 -8.13 -11.27
C GLU A 28 8.52 -7.26 -10.88
N VAL A 29 8.04 -6.45 -11.83
CA VAL A 29 6.97 -5.47 -11.60
C VAL A 29 5.69 -6.12 -11.09
N TRP A 30 5.35 -7.33 -11.59
CA TRP A 30 4.17 -8.07 -11.17
C TRP A 30 4.18 -8.40 -9.66
N LYS A 31 5.36 -8.67 -9.09
CA LYS A 31 5.49 -8.89 -7.63
C LYS A 31 5.22 -7.61 -6.85
N GLY A 32 5.66 -6.46 -7.38
CA GLY A 32 5.34 -5.14 -6.82
C GLY A 32 3.85 -4.83 -6.80
N VAL A 33 3.18 -5.09 -7.93
CA VAL A 33 1.73 -4.92 -8.08
C VAL A 33 0.98 -5.80 -7.09
N LEU A 34 1.35 -7.08 -6.98
CA LEU A 34 0.72 -8.02 -6.05
C LEU A 34 0.89 -7.59 -4.60
N VAL A 35 2.11 -7.32 -4.16
CA VAL A 35 2.39 -6.96 -2.76
C VAL A 35 1.74 -5.63 -2.40
N GLY A 36 1.86 -4.61 -3.26
CA GLY A 36 1.22 -3.31 -3.05
C GLY A 36 -0.31 -3.41 -3.05
N GLY A 37 -0.88 -4.21 -3.95
CA GLY A 37 -2.32 -4.47 -4.00
C GLY A 37 -2.84 -5.19 -2.77
N CYS A 38 -2.17 -6.26 -2.32
CA CYS A 38 -2.52 -6.96 -1.09
C CYS A 38 -2.46 -6.05 0.12
N ALA A 39 -1.43 -5.21 0.23
CA ALA A 39 -1.30 -4.23 1.30
C ALA A 39 -2.45 -3.21 1.29
N ALA A 40 -2.79 -2.67 0.12
CA ALA A 40 -3.86 -1.69 -0.03
C ALA A 40 -5.24 -2.29 0.30
N VAL A 41 -5.54 -3.49 -0.19
CA VAL A 41 -6.80 -4.19 0.10
C VAL A 41 -6.92 -4.50 1.60
N ALA A 42 -5.84 -4.98 2.24
CA ALA A 42 -5.85 -5.25 3.67
C ALA A 42 -6.07 -3.98 4.50
N ALA A 43 -5.44 -2.87 4.14
CA ALA A 43 -5.65 -1.58 4.79
C ALA A 43 -7.10 -1.09 4.64
N VAL A 44 -7.71 -1.24 3.46
CA VAL A 44 -9.12 -0.91 3.23
C VAL A 44 -10.03 -1.81 4.07
N LEU A 45 -9.78 -3.12 4.12
CA LEU A 45 -10.59 -4.03 4.95
C LEU A 45 -10.49 -3.69 6.44
N ALA A 46 -9.31 -3.30 6.91
CA ALA A 46 -9.11 -2.86 8.30
C ALA A 46 -9.90 -1.58 8.62
N SER A 47 -10.17 -0.71 7.64
CA SER A 47 -10.99 0.49 7.86
C SER A 47 -12.43 0.21 8.28
N PHE A 48 -12.95 -0.97 7.91
CA PHE A 48 -14.28 -1.44 8.23
C PHE A 48 -14.35 -2.20 9.56
N ALA A 49 -13.24 -2.43 10.25
CA ALA A 49 -13.22 -3.09 11.55
C ALA A 49 -13.80 -2.15 12.64
N PRO A 50 -14.94 -2.49 13.27
CA PRO A 50 -15.55 -1.65 14.29
C PRO A 50 -14.75 -1.71 15.60
N GLY A 51 -14.61 -0.56 16.27
CA GLY A 51 -14.01 -0.48 17.61
C GLY A 51 -12.47 -0.51 17.66
N VAL A 52 -11.79 -0.43 16.51
CA VAL A 52 -10.32 -0.42 16.41
C VAL A 52 -9.83 0.93 15.87
N ASP A 53 -8.72 1.44 16.42
CA ASP A 53 -8.08 2.65 15.93
C ASP A 53 -7.61 2.45 14.47
N ARG A 54 -8.20 3.23 13.56
CA ARG A 54 -7.92 3.17 12.12
C ARG A 54 -6.51 3.65 11.76
N SER A 55 -5.99 4.62 12.51
CA SER A 55 -4.66 5.21 12.27
C SER A 55 -3.56 4.18 12.48
N LEU A 56 -3.77 3.23 13.39
CA LEU A 56 -2.81 2.17 13.67
C LEU A 56 -3.14 0.86 12.93
N SER A 57 -4.42 0.49 12.85
CA SER A 57 -4.83 -0.79 12.26
C SER A 57 -4.67 -0.86 10.75
N MET A 58 -4.94 0.21 10.01
CA MET A 58 -4.81 0.18 8.55
C MET A 58 -3.34 -0.02 8.12
N PRO A 59 -2.35 0.74 8.61
CA PRO A 59 -0.95 0.51 8.24
C PRO A 59 -0.43 -0.85 8.72
N MET A 60 -0.84 -1.30 9.90
CA MET A 60 -0.48 -2.64 10.41
C MET A 60 -1.02 -3.75 9.51
N ALA A 61 -2.30 -3.69 9.14
CA ALA A 61 -2.92 -4.67 8.24
C ALA A 61 -2.22 -4.67 6.86
N GLY A 62 -1.91 -3.49 6.33
CA GLY A 62 -1.16 -3.35 5.08
C GLY A 62 0.23 -3.96 5.16
N LEU A 63 0.98 -3.72 6.24
CA LEU A 63 2.30 -4.31 6.47
C LEU A 63 2.26 -5.83 6.62
N ILE A 64 1.29 -6.36 7.35
CA ILE A 64 1.11 -7.82 7.52
C ILE A 64 0.82 -8.46 6.16
N ALA A 65 -0.13 -7.90 5.40
CA ALA A 65 -0.46 -8.40 4.08
C ALA A 65 0.71 -8.29 3.09
N ALA A 66 1.49 -7.21 3.15
CA ALA A 66 2.73 -7.07 2.37
C ALA A 66 3.75 -8.15 2.74
N GLY A 67 3.93 -8.43 4.03
CA GLY A 67 4.83 -9.48 4.52
C GLY A 67 4.44 -10.87 4.03
N ILE A 68 3.15 -11.22 4.14
CA ILE A 68 2.61 -12.51 3.68
C ILE A 68 2.70 -12.65 2.16
N SER A 69 2.23 -11.65 1.42
CA SER A 69 2.27 -11.69 -0.05
C SER A 69 3.70 -11.70 -0.57
N GLY A 70 4.60 -10.92 0.03
CA GLY A 70 6.02 -10.86 -0.32
C GLY A 70 6.72 -12.19 -0.10
N SER A 71 6.48 -12.86 1.03
CA SER A 71 7.04 -14.19 1.28
C SER A 71 6.48 -15.23 0.29
N ALA A 72 5.18 -15.16 -0.02
CA ALA A 72 4.53 -16.07 -0.97
C ALA A 72 5.11 -15.95 -2.40
N VAL A 73 5.57 -14.77 -2.82
CA VAL A 73 6.24 -14.56 -4.12
C VAL A 73 7.77 -14.69 -4.08
N GLY A 74 8.32 -15.19 -2.96
CA GLY A 74 9.74 -15.50 -2.78
C GLY A 74 10.62 -14.26 -2.60
N LEU A 75 10.08 -13.15 -2.08
CA LEU A 75 10.86 -11.95 -1.78
C LEU A 75 11.49 -12.04 -0.40
N THR A 76 12.71 -11.54 -0.29
CA THR A 76 13.36 -11.35 1.01
C THR A 76 12.67 -10.20 1.77
N PRO A 77 12.74 -10.18 3.11
CA PRO A 77 12.13 -9.12 3.92
C PRO A 77 12.53 -7.71 3.49
N ALA A 78 13.82 -7.50 3.16
CA ALA A 78 14.33 -6.22 2.68
C ALA A 78 13.70 -5.79 1.34
N ARG A 79 13.50 -6.73 0.41
CA ARG A 79 12.87 -6.45 -0.88
C ARG A 79 11.38 -6.16 -0.73
N THR A 80 10.69 -6.91 0.13
CA THR A 80 9.29 -6.65 0.47
C THR A 80 9.10 -5.29 1.12
N ALA A 81 10.00 -4.90 2.04
CA ALA A 81 9.97 -3.58 2.68
C ALA A 81 10.09 -2.44 1.67
N ASN A 82 11.00 -2.53 0.70
CA ASN A 82 11.13 -1.52 -0.36
C ASN A 82 9.82 -1.34 -1.15
N ILE A 83 9.12 -2.44 -1.46
CA ILE A 83 7.83 -2.40 -2.17
C ILE A 83 6.75 -1.81 -1.27
N ALA A 84 6.68 -2.21 0.00
CA ALA A 84 5.69 -1.72 0.94
C ALA A 84 5.82 -0.20 1.18
N ILE A 85 7.05 0.29 1.34
CA ILE A 85 7.35 1.73 1.43
C ILE A 85 6.92 2.42 0.14
N GLY A 86 7.29 1.87 -1.01
CA GLY A 86 6.90 2.39 -2.31
C GLY A 86 5.39 2.45 -2.54
N ALA A 87 4.63 1.49 -2.02
CA ALA A 87 3.18 1.47 -2.10
C ALA A 87 2.52 2.46 -1.13
N ALA A 88 3.11 2.72 0.03
CA ALA A 88 2.57 3.66 1.01
C ALA A 88 2.81 5.13 0.62
N LEU A 89 3.90 5.43 -0.08
CA LEU A 89 4.32 6.81 -0.37
C LEU A 89 3.33 7.60 -1.25
N PRO A 90 2.82 7.10 -2.40
CA PRO A 90 1.96 7.90 -3.26
C PRO A 90 0.64 8.33 -2.59
N PRO A 91 -0.10 7.46 -1.87
CA PRO A 91 -1.27 7.89 -1.11
C PRO A 91 -0.95 8.95 -0.05
N LEU A 92 0.17 8.79 0.68
CA LEU A 92 0.59 9.76 1.69
C LEU A 92 0.94 11.12 1.06
N LEU A 93 1.67 11.12 -0.05
CA LEU A 93 1.97 12.34 -0.81
C LEU A 93 0.69 13.01 -1.33
N GLY A 94 -0.26 12.23 -1.85
CA GLY A 94 -1.55 12.76 -2.29
C GLY A 94 -2.32 13.42 -1.14
N PHE A 95 -2.30 12.81 0.05
CA PHE A 95 -2.91 13.39 1.25
C PHE A 95 -2.24 14.69 1.68
N VAL A 96 -0.90 14.72 1.71
CA VAL A 96 -0.13 15.92 2.06
C VAL A 96 -0.39 17.05 1.08
N LEU A 97 -0.40 16.78 -0.22
CA LEU A 97 -0.70 17.81 -1.24
C LEU A 97 -2.10 18.40 -1.06
N MET A 98 -3.08 17.53 -0.76
CA MET A 98 -4.45 17.95 -0.49
C MET A 98 -4.55 18.83 0.77
N GLU A 99 -3.83 18.49 1.85
CA GLU A 99 -3.77 19.33 3.06
C GLU A 99 -3.07 20.68 2.81
N MET A 100 -2.11 20.72 1.87
CA MET A 100 -1.44 21.95 1.44
C MET A 100 -2.30 22.80 0.49
N GLY A 101 -3.49 22.33 0.09
CA GLY A 101 -4.40 23.04 -0.81
C GLY A 101 -3.98 23.04 -2.29
N LEU A 102 -3.14 22.08 -2.69
CA LEU A 102 -2.72 21.82 -4.08
C LEU A 102 -3.57 20.70 -4.71
#